data_AF-A0A367JPS8-F1
#
_entry.id   AF-A0A367JPS8-F1
#
_cell.length_a   1.000
_cell.length_b   1.000
_cell.length_c   1.000
_cell.angle_alpha   90.00
_cell.angle_beta   90.00
_cell.angle_gamma   90.00
#
_symmetry.space_group_name_H-M   'P 1'
#
loop_
_entity.id
_entity.type
_entity.pdbx_description
1 polymer ?
#
loop_
_entity_poly.entity_id
_entity_poly.type
_entity_poly.pdbx_seq_one_letter_code
_entity_poly.pdbx_strand_id
1 'polypeptide(L)'
;MSLKKFLQQVCHSKLDNIPFIRQLLYEPSAELFQSINNNDDVCSIAQKYTLLLERYLHYLEQCYNDEAKRERLAMNVLLSIWKLCQLIYFSEKPYNITDLMEWQIKTYQPYLWEHDRYSIYASTVNHSDFWPFLYRLALFHQTEQLCQLLSLASSQLYVKDLAPLFTEIQHVVRQPSQNGLDTVLDNLSRYQDPIVDGLSTLCRLLAGNRRVAAQYASDQVQAYIVSSYYRHLATKNDGSMPLYADFEETHNAAEAFLAGNIFQALDFCTQYDGWLLTHLCILFEKKGMLDKPVYANLEQGETIQMGCLEYFKIVYAACIKNQCGLWKEGFIYLLSCGKIGKEAIHEHLKLLDIEDEHRLKEVAEFCIANDMKEEGSTLYEKKATAYFEVQDYRKAIHYYELAENQECLDKALIKIIQDYSATGNLIDVGIRKSYDSAYYKAYNYLLIMNEHMDNQDYTAAGDKLKELVQWVDLPQFVLPIIFQEGVKLVENKECRLDADTLLMLKKIWKLLQREEPLDPDFDTFLDASAITLSRALDRMTE
;
A
#
# COMPACT_ATOMS: atom_id res chain seq x y z
N MET A 1 -7.52 7.13 22.95
CA MET A 1 -6.09 7.16 23.32
C MET A 1 -5.36 5.90 22.84
N SER A 2 -5.93 4.71 23.03
CA SER A 2 -5.38 3.43 22.51
C SER A 2 -5.22 3.37 20.98
N LEU A 3 -6.21 3.85 20.21
CA LEU A 3 -6.14 3.84 18.74
C LEU A 3 -4.99 4.70 18.19
N LYS A 4 -4.79 5.90 18.74
CA LYS A 4 -3.69 6.77 18.34
C LYS A 4 -2.32 6.14 18.61
N LYS A 5 -2.14 5.50 19.79
CA LYS A 5 -0.92 4.75 20.11
C LYS A 5 -0.69 3.60 19.13
N PHE A 6 -1.75 2.84 18.81
CA PHE A 6 -1.70 1.77 17.81
C PHE A 6 -1.21 2.28 16.46
N LEU A 7 -1.85 3.33 15.93
CA LEU A 7 -1.50 3.90 14.64
C LEU A 7 -0.06 4.43 14.65
N GLN A 8 0.37 5.08 15.73
CA GLN A 8 1.76 5.49 15.88
C GLN A 8 2.72 4.29 15.83
N GLN A 9 2.45 3.21 16.54
CA GLN A 9 3.28 2.01 16.51
C GLN A 9 3.36 1.40 15.10
N VAL A 10 2.21 1.23 14.43
CA VAL A 10 2.16 0.66 13.08
C VAL A 10 2.83 1.59 12.06
N CYS A 11 2.70 2.91 12.19
CA CYS A 11 3.33 3.87 11.30
C CYS A 11 4.86 3.76 11.28
N HIS A 12 5.47 3.28 12.36
CA HIS A 12 6.92 3.05 12.46
C HIS A 12 7.31 1.59 12.20
N SER A 13 6.34 0.69 12.04
CA SER A 13 6.59 -0.73 11.83
C SER A 13 7.21 -1.00 10.45
N LYS A 14 8.03 -2.05 10.41
CA LYS A 14 8.68 -2.62 9.24
C LYS A 14 8.44 -4.12 9.30
N LEU A 15 7.98 -4.75 8.21
CA LEU A 15 7.94 -6.22 8.13
C LEU A 15 9.36 -6.75 7.84
N ASP A 16 9.75 -7.85 8.45
CA ASP A 16 11.08 -8.39 8.19
C ASP A 16 11.18 -8.95 6.76
N ASN A 17 12.32 -8.67 6.10
CA ASN A 17 12.77 -9.38 4.90
C ASN A 17 11.87 -9.34 3.65
N ILE A 18 11.24 -8.21 3.30
CA ILE A 18 10.58 -8.07 1.99
C ILE A 18 11.62 -7.68 0.92
N PRO A 19 11.81 -8.49 -0.13
CA PRO A 19 12.77 -8.19 -1.19
C PRO A 19 12.27 -7.06 -2.08
N PHE A 20 13.20 -6.24 -2.60
CA PHE A 20 12.86 -5.05 -3.39
C PHE A 20 12.09 -5.43 -4.66
N ILE A 21 12.38 -6.59 -5.23
CA ILE A 21 11.71 -7.11 -6.44
C ILE A 21 10.20 -7.34 -6.24
N ARG A 22 9.70 -7.40 -4.99
CA ARG A 22 8.27 -7.59 -4.68
C ARG A 22 7.41 -6.35 -4.99
N GLN A 23 8.02 -5.19 -5.20
CA GLN A 23 7.30 -3.97 -5.61
C GLN A 23 6.47 -4.16 -6.89
N LEU A 24 6.97 -4.97 -7.83
CA LEU A 24 6.29 -5.28 -9.09
C LEU A 24 4.95 -6.02 -8.91
N LEU A 25 4.73 -6.64 -7.74
CA LEU A 25 3.46 -7.26 -7.38
C LEU A 25 2.48 -6.24 -6.78
N TYR A 26 2.96 -5.27 -6.01
CA TYR A 26 2.14 -4.42 -5.15
C TYR A 26 1.32 -3.38 -5.90
N GLU A 27 1.90 -2.69 -6.89
CA GLU A 27 1.17 -1.72 -7.73
C GLU A 27 -0.04 -2.38 -8.42
N PRO A 28 0.13 -3.46 -9.22
CA PRO A 28 -1.02 -4.13 -9.85
C PRO A 28 -2.02 -4.70 -8.85
N SER A 29 -1.55 -5.11 -7.66
CA SER A 29 -2.44 -5.59 -6.60
C SER A 29 -3.32 -4.49 -6.03
N ALA A 30 -2.78 -3.28 -5.88
CA ALA A 30 -3.53 -2.10 -5.44
C ALA A 30 -4.57 -1.66 -6.48
N GLU A 31 -4.22 -1.71 -7.77
CA GLU A 31 -5.18 -1.46 -8.86
C GLU A 31 -6.33 -2.48 -8.85
N LEU A 32 -6.00 -3.77 -8.70
CA LEU A 32 -7.01 -4.81 -8.54
C LEU A 32 -7.88 -4.55 -7.32
N PHE A 33 -7.28 -4.19 -6.19
CA PHE A 33 -8.01 -3.88 -4.96
C PHE A 33 -9.01 -2.74 -5.16
N GLN A 34 -8.63 -1.66 -5.83
CA GLN A 34 -9.54 -0.55 -6.13
C GLN A 34 -10.72 -1.00 -7.01
N SER A 35 -10.49 -1.93 -7.94
CA SER A 35 -11.55 -2.46 -8.81
C SER A 35 -12.59 -3.30 -8.08
N ILE A 36 -12.28 -3.82 -6.88
CA ILE A 36 -13.18 -4.67 -6.08
C ILE A 36 -14.49 -3.94 -5.74
N ASN A 37 -14.48 -2.62 -5.61
CA ASN A 37 -15.67 -1.84 -5.29
C ASN A 37 -16.67 -1.70 -6.45
N ASN A 38 -16.30 -2.10 -7.68
CA ASN A 38 -17.11 -1.90 -8.88
C ASN A 38 -18.13 -3.04 -9.16
N ASN A 39 -18.64 -3.73 -8.13
CA ASN A 39 -19.53 -4.89 -8.24
C ASN A 39 -18.94 -6.13 -8.96
N ASP A 40 -17.62 -6.21 -9.13
CA ASP A 40 -16.98 -7.42 -9.63
C ASP A 40 -17.24 -8.61 -8.69
N ASP A 41 -17.58 -9.77 -9.27
CA ASP A 41 -17.75 -11.02 -8.55
C ASP A 41 -16.45 -11.45 -7.85
N VAL A 42 -16.57 -11.99 -6.64
CA VAL A 42 -15.41 -12.37 -5.80
C VAL A 42 -14.57 -13.46 -6.49
N CYS A 43 -15.20 -14.38 -7.22
CA CYS A 43 -14.49 -15.44 -7.93
C CYS A 43 -13.66 -14.86 -9.08
N SER A 44 -14.21 -13.88 -9.82
CA SER A 44 -13.48 -13.15 -10.86
C SER A 44 -12.27 -12.41 -10.31
N ILE A 45 -12.42 -11.73 -9.16
CA ILE A 45 -11.32 -11.03 -8.50
C ILE A 45 -10.24 -12.01 -8.04
N ALA A 46 -10.64 -13.13 -7.41
CA ALA A 46 -9.69 -14.16 -6.99
C ALA A 46 -8.87 -14.71 -8.16
N GLN A 47 -9.51 -14.90 -9.33
CA GLN A 47 -8.84 -15.32 -10.55
C GLN A 47 -7.87 -14.25 -11.09
N LYS A 48 -8.24 -12.96 -11.04
CA LYS A 48 -7.34 -11.86 -11.44
C LYS A 48 -6.07 -11.83 -10.58
N TYR A 49 -6.19 -12.04 -9.26
CA TYR A 49 -5.03 -12.18 -8.38
C TYR A 49 -4.19 -13.43 -8.68
N THR A 50 -4.82 -14.56 -9.01
CA THR A 50 -4.09 -15.77 -9.44
C THR A 50 -3.24 -15.49 -10.68
N LEU A 51 -3.81 -14.84 -11.69
CA LEU A 51 -3.08 -14.46 -12.91
C LEU A 51 -1.94 -13.48 -12.63
N LEU A 52 -2.15 -12.54 -11.70
CA LEU A 52 -1.12 -11.60 -11.28
C LEU A 52 0.06 -12.33 -10.61
N LEU A 53 -0.22 -13.24 -9.67
CA LEU A 53 0.81 -14.05 -9.01
C LEU A 53 1.57 -14.93 -10.01
N GLU A 54 0.87 -15.60 -10.94
CA GLU A 54 1.51 -16.42 -11.97
C GLU A 54 2.42 -15.59 -12.90
N ARG A 55 1.97 -14.40 -13.31
CA ARG A 55 2.79 -13.48 -14.10
C ARG A 55 4.03 -13.03 -13.33
N TYR A 56 3.89 -12.74 -12.04
CA TYR A 56 5.00 -12.36 -11.18
C TYR A 56 6.00 -13.52 -11.01
N LEU A 57 5.51 -14.75 -10.80
CA LEU A 57 6.33 -15.95 -10.70
C LEU A 57 7.11 -16.21 -11.99
N HIS A 58 6.47 -16.06 -13.15
CA HIS A 58 7.13 -16.16 -14.45
C HIS A 58 8.23 -15.11 -14.63
N TYR A 59 8.03 -13.89 -14.14
CA TYR A 59 9.08 -12.87 -14.12
C TYR A 59 10.27 -13.26 -13.23
N LEU A 60 10.01 -13.82 -12.04
CA LEU A 60 11.06 -14.31 -11.14
C LEU A 60 11.84 -15.50 -11.72
N GLU A 61 11.23 -16.32 -12.58
CA GLU A 61 11.92 -17.40 -13.30
C GLU A 61 12.96 -16.88 -14.29
N GLN A 62 12.71 -15.72 -14.89
CA GLN A 62 13.63 -15.07 -15.82
C GLN A 62 14.80 -14.36 -15.10
N CYS A 63 14.69 -14.18 -13.79
CA CYS A 63 15.70 -13.55 -12.94
C CYS A 63 16.65 -14.60 -12.33
N TYR A 64 17.96 -14.41 -12.52
CA TYR A 64 18.99 -15.39 -12.11
C TYR A 64 19.70 -15.08 -10.78
N ASN A 65 19.34 -13.99 -10.10
CA ASN A 65 19.95 -13.62 -8.83
C ASN A 65 19.39 -14.43 -7.64
N ASP A 66 20.15 -14.50 -6.53
CA ASP A 66 19.78 -15.33 -5.38
C ASP A 66 18.59 -14.78 -4.58
N GLU A 67 18.34 -13.47 -4.66
CA GLU A 67 17.13 -12.84 -4.09
C GLU A 67 15.87 -13.35 -4.80
N ALA A 68 15.84 -13.34 -6.13
CA ALA A 68 14.75 -13.85 -6.95
C ALA A 68 14.54 -15.36 -6.78
N LYS A 69 15.60 -16.14 -6.54
CA LYS A 69 15.46 -17.58 -6.21
C LYS A 69 14.74 -17.80 -4.89
N ARG A 70 15.12 -17.08 -3.83
CA ARG A 70 14.44 -17.16 -2.52
C ARG A 70 13.00 -16.69 -2.62
N GLU A 71 12.78 -15.59 -3.34
CA GLU A 71 11.46 -15.04 -3.59
C GLU A 71 10.56 -16.02 -4.35
N ARG A 72 11.10 -16.71 -5.37
CA ARG A 72 10.37 -17.73 -6.12
C ARG A 72 9.90 -18.88 -5.23
N LEU A 73 10.71 -19.33 -4.27
CA LEU A 73 10.31 -20.36 -3.32
C LEU A 73 9.15 -19.88 -2.44
N ALA A 74 9.24 -18.66 -1.90
CA ALA A 74 8.17 -18.06 -1.10
C ALA A 74 6.87 -17.88 -1.91
N MET A 75 6.98 -17.36 -3.14
CA MET A 75 5.84 -17.14 -4.03
C MET A 75 5.17 -18.44 -4.48
N ASN A 76 5.91 -19.54 -4.65
CA ASN A 76 5.30 -20.84 -4.94
C ASN A 76 4.43 -21.35 -3.79
N VAL A 77 4.89 -21.20 -2.55
CA VAL A 77 4.10 -21.55 -1.36
C VAL A 77 2.85 -20.66 -1.27
N LEU A 78 3.03 -19.35 -1.42
CA LEU A 78 1.94 -18.37 -1.41
C LEU A 78 0.89 -18.69 -2.49
N LEU A 79 1.31 -18.91 -3.74
CA LEU A 79 0.41 -19.25 -4.85
C LEU A 79 -0.31 -20.57 -4.61
N SER A 80 0.35 -21.55 -3.99
CA SER A 80 -0.27 -22.84 -3.67
C SER A 80 -1.40 -22.67 -2.64
N ILE A 81 -1.16 -21.92 -1.56
CA ILE A 81 -2.18 -21.60 -0.55
C ILE A 81 -3.32 -20.77 -1.17
N TRP A 82 -2.97 -19.77 -1.98
CA TRP A 82 -3.94 -18.94 -2.70
C TRP A 82 -4.87 -19.78 -3.58
N LYS A 83 -4.31 -20.65 -4.42
CA LYS A 83 -5.08 -21.54 -5.31
C LYS A 83 -5.96 -22.51 -4.52
N LEU A 84 -5.46 -23.07 -3.41
CA LEU A 84 -6.28 -23.91 -2.54
C LEU A 84 -7.49 -23.13 -2.01
N CYS A 85 -7.25 -21.93 -1.49
CA CYS A 85 -8.30 -21.07 -0.98
C CYS A 85 -9.30 -20.66 -2.08
N GLN A 86 -8.80 -20.37 -3.28
CA GLN A 86 -9.64 -20.06 -4.44
C GLN A 86 -10.55 -21.24 -4.81
N LEU A 87 -10.00 -22.46 -4.85
CA LEU A 87 -10.78 -23.65 -5.14
C LEU A 87 -11.89 -23.86 -4.11
N ILE A 88 -11.56 -23.80 -2.82
CA ILE A 88 -12.50 -24.12 -1.74
C ILE A 88 -13.55 -23.03 -1.56
N TYR A 89 -13.13 -21.76 -1.55
CA TYR A 89 -13.96 -20.64 -1.10
C TYR A 89 -14.34 -19.65 -2.18
N PHE A 90 -13.62 -19.56 -3.31
CA PHE A 90 -13.83 -18.51 -4.32
C PHE A 90 -14.08 -19.10 -5.73
N SER A 91 -14.77 -20.23 -5.78
CA SER A 91 -15.26 -20.86 -7.00
C SER A 91 -16.78 -20.65 -7.14
N GLU A 92 -17.27 -20.55 -8.38
CA GLU A 92 -18.71 -20.50 -8.69
C GLU A 92 -19.42 -21.82 -8.37
N LYS A 93 -18.67 -22.93 -8.44
CA LYS A 93 -19.17 -24.28 -8.17
C LYS A 93 -18.52 -24.81 -6.89
N PRO A 94 -19.22 -25.68 -6.14
CA PRO A 94 -18.58 -26.46 -5.08
C PRO A 94 -17.35 -27.15 -5.66
N TYR A 95 -16.22 -27.06 -4.96
CA TYR A 95 -14.99 -27.72 -5.41
C TYR A 95 -15.24 -29.23 -5.53
N ASN A 96 -14.66 -29.83 -6.57
CA ASN A 96 -14.69 -31.28 -6.72
C ASN A 96 -13.32 -31.85 -6.26
N ILE A 97 -13.30 -33.14 -5.93
CA ILE A 97 -12.07 -33.79 -5.46
C ILE A 97 -11.01 -33.95 -6.56
N THR A 98 -11.41 -33.97 -7.82
CA THR A 98 -10.50 -34.00 -8.97
C THR A 98 -9.69 -32.71 -9.06
N ASP A 99 -10.32 -31.55 -8.84
CA ASP A 99 -9.64 -30.24 -8.84
C ASP A 99 -8.63 -30.15 -7.69
N LEU A 100 -8.99 -30.68 -6.50
CA LEU A 100 -8.06 -30.79 -5.37
C LEU A 100 -6.90 -31.76 -5.67
N MET A 101 -7.17 -32.85 -6.39
CA MET A 101 -6.15 -33.79 -6.82
C MET A 101 -5.19 -33.15 -7.85
N GLU A 102 -5.70 -32.36 -8.79
CA GLU A 102 -4.86 -31.60 -9.71
C GLU A 102 -4.00 -30.55 -8.99
N TRP A 103 -4.59 -29.86 -8.01
CA TRP A 103 -3.87 -28.91 -7.16
C TRP A 103 -2.74 -29.59 -6.38
N GLN A 104 -3.00 -30.74 -5.75
CA GLN A 104 -1.95 -31.42 -4.98
C GLN A 104 -0.84 -31.95 -5.89
N ILE A 105 -1.18 -32.49 -7.06
CA ILE A 105 -0.17 -32.96 -8.03
C ILE A 105 0.80 -31.84 -8.40
N LYS A 106 0.28 -30.63 -8.66
CA LYS A 106 1.10 -29.44 -8.98
C LYS A 106 1.92 -28.97 -7.77
N THR A 107 1.31 -28.91 -6.59
CA THR A 107 1.92 -28.40 -5.35
C THR A 107 3.08 -29.28 -4.87
N TYR A 108 2.88 -30.60 -4.87
CA TYR A 108 3.86 -31.57 -4.36
C TYR A 108 4.76 -32.13 -5.46
N GLN A 109 4.66 -31.65 -6.70
CA GLN A 109 5.40 -32.21 -7.85
C GLN A 109 6.89 -32.47 -7.57
N PRO A 110 7.67 -31.58 -6.90
CA PRO A 110 9.08 -31.84 -6.59
C PRO A 110 9.33 -33.16 -5.83
N TYR A 111 8.41 -33.55 -4.94
CA TYR A 111 8.49 -34.78 -4.14
C TYR A 111 8.43 -36.05 -5.00
N LEU A 112 7.86 -35.98 -6.22
CA LEU A 112 7.86 -37.12 -7.15
C LEU A 112 9.24 -37.38 -7.78
N TRP A 113 10.18 -36.43 -7.73
CA TRP A 113 11.47 -36.51 -8.43
C TRP A 113 12.66 -36.85 -7.53
N GLU A 114 12.44 -37.17 -6.26
CA GLU A 114 13.52 -37.50 -5.30
C GLU A 114 14.15 -38.89 -5.53
N HIS A 115 13.50 -39.76 -6.33
CA HIS A 115 13.94 -41.14 -6.55
C HIS A 115 14.70 -41.33 -7.86
N ASP A 116 15.71 -42.19 -7.85
CA ASP A 116 16.45 -42.58 -9.05
C ASP A 116 15.63 -43.52 -9.95
N ARG A 117 14.91 -42.91 -10.89
CA ARG A 117 14.05 -43.64 -11.83
C ARG A 117 14.82 -44.64 -12.67
N TYR A 118 16.04 -44.33 -13.09
CA TYR A 118 16.76 -45.21 -14.00
C TYR A 118 17.07 -46.55 -13.33
N SER A 119 17.57 -46.50 -12.10
CA SER A 119 17.91 -47.69 -11.31
C SER A 119 16.67 -48.51 -10.91
N ILE A 120 15.55 -47.84 -10.60
CA ILE A 120 14.29 -48.50 -10.26
C ILE A 120 13.71 -49.24 -11.48
N TYR A 121 13.74 -48.65 -12.68
CA TYR A 121 13.26 -49.33 -13.88
C TYR A 121 14.17 -50.51 -14.28
N ALA A 122 15.46 -50.45 -13.96
CA ALA A 122 16.39 -51.55 -14.26
C ALA A 122 16.20 -52.78 -13.37
N SER A 123 15.87 -52.58 -12.08
CA SER A 123 15.89 -53.66 -11.07
C SER A 123 14.53 -53.94 -10.40
N THR A 124 13.53 -53.11 -10.67
CA THR A 124 12.12 -53.23 -10.23
C THR A 124 11.99 -53.67 -8.77
N VAL A 125 11.28 -54.76 -8.48
CA VAL A 125 10.98 -55.27 -7.13
C VAL A 125 12.23 -55.57 -6.29
N ASN A 126 13.40 -55.71 -6.92
CA ASN A 126 14.66 -55.95 -6.23
C ASN A 126 15.35 -54.66 -5.77
N HIS A 127 14.86 -53.48 -6.19
CA HIS A 127 15.35 -52.18 -5.73
C HIS A 127 14.72 -51.78 -4.41
N SER A 128 15.51 -51.25 -3.46
CA SER A 128 15.01 -50.79 -2.15
C SER A 128 13.92 -49.71 -2.28
N ASP A 129 14.05 -48.82 -3.26
CA ASP A 129 13.15 -47.69 -3.47
C ASP A 129 11.97 -48.00 -4.40
N PHE A 130 11.84 -49.23 -4.90
CA PHE A 130 10.76 -49.59 -5.82
C PHE A 130 9.38 -49.37 -5.21
N TRP A 131 9.12 -49.93 -4.02
CA TRP A 131 7.83 -49.78 -3.35
C TRP A 131 7.52 -48.34 -2.96
N PRO A 132 8.42 -47.59 -2.28
CA PRO A 132 8.23 -46.16 -2.03
C PRO A 132 7.91 -45.35 -3.29
N PHE A 133 8.62 -45.59 -4.39
CA PHE A 133 8.37 -44.89 -5.66
C PHE A 133 7.01 -45.27 -6.25
N LEU A 134 6.63 -46.55 -6.20
CA LEU A 134 5.34 -47.04 -6.67
C LEU A 134 4.17 -46.41 -5.89
N TYR A 135 4.30 -46.29 -4.57
CA TYR A 135 3.31 -45.61 -3.73
C TYR A 135 3.22 -44.13 -4.06
N ARG A 136 4.35 -43.46 -4.32
CA ARG A 136 4.34 -42.06 -4.78
C ARG A 136 3.63 -41.92 -6.12
N LEU A 137 3.90 -42.80 -7.10
CA LEU A 137 3.16 -42.76 -8.37
C LEU A 137 1.65 -42.88 -8.16
N ALA A 138 1.21 -43.68 -7.18
CA ALA A 138 -0.19 -43.75 -6.81
C ALA A 138 -0.69 -42.47 -6.11
N LEU A 139 0.10 -41.86 -5.20
CA LEU A 139 -0.20 -40.55 -4.60
C LEU A 139 -0.34 -39.43 -5.65
N PHE A 140 0.42 -39.48 -6.74
CA PHE A 140 0.35 -38.50 -7.84
C PHE A 140 -0.58 -38.90 -9.00
N HIS A 141 -1.37 -39.97 -8.82
CA HIS A 141 -2.27 -40.53 -9.84
C HIS A 141 -1.60 -40.76 -11.21
N GLN A 142 -0.33 -41.17 -11.23
CA GLN A 142 0.41 -41.50 -12.44
C GLN A 142 0.08 -42.94 -12.89
N THR A 143 -1.20 -43.19 -13.22
CA THR A 143 -1.75 -44.53 -13.50
C THR A 143 -1.01 -45.27 -14.62
N GLU A 144 -0.61 -44.57 -15.68
CA GLU A 144 0.14 -45.16 -16.79
C GLU A 144 1.54 -45.62 -16.36
N GLN A 145 2.29 -44.76 -15.66
CA GLN A 145 3.64 -45.10 -15.17
C GLN A 145 3.57 -46.21 -14.13
N LEU A 146 2.55 -46.18 -13.26
CA LEU A 146 2.26 -47.23 -12.29
C LEU A 146 2.01 -48.57 -12.99
N CYS A 147 1.16 -48.60 -14.02
CA CYS A 147 0.88 -49.81 -14.81
C CYS A 147 2.12 -50.34 -15.54
N GLN A 148 2.93 -49.45 -16.12
CA GLN A 148 4.17 -49.82 -16.81
C GLN A 148 5.16 -50.49 -15.86
N LEU A 149 5.37 -49.92 -14.67
CA LEU A 149 6.27 -50.51 -13.67
C LEU A 149 5.74 -51.84 -13.13
N LEU A 150 4.43 -51.95 -12.88
CA LEU A 150 3.81 -53.22 -12.50
C LEU A 150 3.99 -54.27 -13.60
N SER A 151 3.93 -53.88 -14.87
CA SER A 151 4.11 -54.81 -16.00
C SER A 151 5.55 -55.29 -16.10
N LEU A 152 6.50 -54.39 -15.85
CA LEU A 152 7.92 -54.69 -15.88
C LEU A 152 8.31 -55.57 -14.69
N ALA A 153 7.79 -55.28 -13.50
CA ALA A 153 7.94 -56.13 -12.33
C ALA A 153 7.37 -57.52 -12.60
N SER A 154 6.16 -57.61 -13.17
CA SER A 154 5.53 -58.89 -13.51
C SER A 154 6.34 -59.75 -14.48
N SER A 155 7.09 -59.14 -15.41
CA SER A 155 7.90 -59.88 -16.39
C SER A 155 9.27 -60.29 -15.86
N GLN A 156 9.78 -59.60 -14.83
CA GLN A 156 11.07 -59.87 -14.18
C GLN A 156 10.96 -60.77 -12.95
N LEU A 157 9.74 -61.06 -12.48
CA LEU A 157 9.51 -61.93 -11.32
C LEU A 157 9.91 -63.37 -11.61
N TYR A 158 10.74 -63.93 -10.73
CA TYR A 158 11.09 -65.35 -10.72
C TYR A 158 9.93 -66.24 -10.26
N VAL A 159 8.96 -65.69 -9.52
CA VAL A 159 7.80 -66.40 -8.97
C VAL A 159 6.60 -66.27 -9.91
N LYS A 160 6.39 -67.28 -10.77
CA LYS A 160 5.29 -67.28 -11.78
C LYS A 160 3.89 -67.16 -11.16
N ASP A 161 3.74 -67.53 -9.90
CA ASP A 161 2.43 -67.58 -9.22
C ASP A 161 1.88 -66.21 -8.82
N LEU A 162 2.72 -65.16 -8.79
CA LEU A 162 2.30 -63.80 -8.42
C LEU A 162 1.92 -62.93 -9.65
N ALA A 163 2.32 -63.32 -10.87
CA ALA A 163 2.04 -62.55 -12.08
C ALA A 163 0.55 -62.24 -12.35
N PRO A 164 -0.41 -63.16 -12.06
CA PRO A 164 -1.83 -62.85 -12.17
C PRO A 164 -2.28 -61.69 -11.27
N LEU A 165 -1.71 -61.60 -10.06
CA LEU A 165 -2.05 -60.54 -9.09
C LEU A 165 -1.60 -59.15 -9.59
N PHE A 166 -0.42 -59.07 -10.23
CA PHE A 166 0.01 -57.82 -10.87
C PHE A 166 -0.93 -57.39 -11.98
N THR A 167 -1.45 -58.34 -12.76
CA THR A 167 -2.42 -58.07 -13.85
C THR A 167 -3.77 -57.62 -13.30
N GLU A 168 -4.25 -58.25 -12.23
CA GLU A 168 -5.49 -57.84 -11.54
C GLU A 168 -5.36 -56.43 -10.97
N ILE A 169 -4.24 -56.10 -10.34
CA ILE A 169 -3.98 -54.77 -9.79
C ILE A 169 -3.91 -53.71 -10.90
N GLN A 170 -3.28 -54.02 -12.04
CA GLN A 170 -3.28 -53.11 -13.20
C GLN A 170 -4.70 -52.83 -13.70
N HIS A 171 -5.57 -53.83 -13.70
CA HIS A 171 -6.98 -53.64 -14.07
C HIS A 171 -7.68 -52.69 -13.09
N VAL A 172 -7.47 -52.90 -11.78
CA VAL A 172 -8.02 -52.04 -10.73
C VAL A 172 -7.46 -50.61 -10.77
N VAL A 173 -6.18 -50.42 -11.11
CA VAL A 173 -5.58 -49.09 -11.30
C VAL A 173 -6.26 -48.33 -12.44
N ARG A 174 -6.56 -49.02 -13.54
CA ARG A 174 -7.23 -48.41 -14.71
C ARG A 174 -8.72 -48.19 -14.49
N GLN A 175 -9.36 -49.06 -13.72
CA GLN A 175 -10.79 -49.03 -13.43
C GLN A 175 -11.01 -49.27 -11.93
N PRO A 176 -10.86 -48.22 -11.09
CA PRO A 176 -11.02 -48.33 -9.65
C PRO A 176 -12.43 -48.79 -9.30
N SER A 177 -12.55 -49.85 -8.50
CA SER A 177 -13.81 -50.30 -7.94
C SER A 177 -13.57 -50.92 -6.57
N GLN A 178 -14.43 -50.61 -5.60
CA GLN A 178 -14.31 -51.15 -4.24
C GLN A 178 -14.32 -52.68 -4.25
N ASN A 179 -15.27 -53.29 -4.97
CA ASN A 179 -15.37 -54.75 -5.08
C ASN A 179 -14.12 -55.39 -5.71
N GLY A 180 -13.52 -54.73 -6.71
CA GLY A 180 -12.28 -55.20 -7.33
C GLY A 180 -11.10 -55.14 -6.36
N LEU A 181 -10.98 -54.05 -5.60
CA LEU A 181 -9.95 -53.88 -4.57
C LEU A 181 -10.09 -54.89 -3.44
N ASP A 182 -11.30 -55.12 -2.94
CA ASP A 182 -11.57 -56.08 -1.86
C ASP A 182 -11.23 -57.52 -2.31
N THR A 183 -11.61 -57.89 -3.53
CA THR A 183 -11.28 -59.22 -4.11
C THR A 183 -9.77 -59.43 -4.21
N VAL A 184 -9.03 -58.42 -4.66
CA VAL A 184 -7.57 -58.48 -4.77
C VAL A 184 -6.92 -58.56 -3.39
N LEU A 185 -7.40 -57.77 -2.42
CA LEU A 185 -6.89 -57.82 -1.04
C LEU A 185 -7.12 -59.18 -0.38
N ASP A 186 -8.28 -59.80 -0.61
CA ASP A 186 -8.59 -61.15 -0.12
C ASP A 186 -7.67 -62.20 -0.76
N ASN A 187 -7.39 -62.07 -2.07
CA ASN A 187 -6.45 -62.95 -2.75
C ASN A 187 -5.02 -62.80 -2.23
N LEU A 188 -4.57 -61.55 -1.99
CA LEU A 188 -3.25 -61.25 -1.43
C LEU A 188 -3.08 -61.83 -0.02
N SER A 189 -4.13 -61.85 0.81
CA SER A 189 -4.06 -62.36 2.19
C SER A 189 -3.66 -63.85 2.31
N ARG A 190 -3.73 -64.61 1.21
CA ARG A 190 -3.42 -66.05 1.16
C ARG A 190 -1.92 -66.34 1.01
N TYR A 191 -1.11 -65.33 0.74
CA TYR A 191 0.32 -65.45 0.50
C TYR A 191 1.12 -64.78 1.62
N GLN A 192 2.25 -65.38 1.98
CA GLN A 192 3.21 -64.80 2.93
C GLN A 192 4.50 -64.48 2.17
N ASP A 193 4.54 -63.32 1.51
CA ASP A 193 5.67 -62.86 0.72
C ASP A 193 5.85 -61.33 0.88
N PRO A 194 7.08 -60.80 1.05
CA PRO A 194 7.31 -59.36 1.12
C PRO A 194 6.77 -58.56 -0.08
N ILE A 195 6.73 -59.16 -1.27
CA ILE A 195 6.13 -58.55 -2.47
C ILE A 195 4.62 -58.38 -2.29
N VAL A 196 3.97 -59.34 -1.64
CA VAL A 196 2.53 -59.32 -1.36
C VAL A 196 2.18 -58.24 -0.36
N ASP A 197 3.02 -58.00 0.66
CA ASP A 197 2.88 -56.84 1.56
C ASP A 197 2.98 -55.53 0.79
N GLY A 198 3.91 -55.48 -0.17
CA GLY A 198 4.09 -54.35 -1.09
C GLY A 198 2.83 -54.04 -1.89
N LEU A 199 2.25 -55.07 -2.53
CA LEU A 199 1.01 -54.98 -3.31
C LEU A 199 -0.22 -54.69 -2.44
N SER A 200 -0.29 -55.27 -1.23
CA SER A 200 -1.39 -55.02 -0.28
C SER A 200 -1.41 -53.55 0.13
N THR A 201 -0.24 -52.97 0.38
CA THR A 201 -0.09 -51.55 0.70
C THR A 201 -0.56 -50.67 -0.48
N LEU A 202 -0.17 -51.00 -1.71
CA LEU A 202 -0.64 -50.29 -2.91
C LEU A 202 -2.17 -50.38 -3.04
N CYS A 203 -2.76 -51.55 -2.88
CA CYS A 203 -4.21 -51.74 -2.96
C CYS A 203 -4.95 -50.96 -1.87
N ARG A 204 -4.44 -50.96 -0.63
CA ARG A 204 -5.02 -50.14 0.47
C ARG A 204 -4.96 -48.65 0.17
N LEU A 205 -3.90 -48.18 -0.49
CA LEU A 205 -3.78 -46.79 -0.93
C LEU A 205 -4.81 -46.47 -2.03
N LEU A 206 -4.94 -47.33 -3.04
CA LEU A 206 -5.94 -47.22 -4.12
C LEU A 206 -7.39 -47.38 -3.63
N ALA A 207 -7.60 -47.97 -2.46
CA ALA A 207 -8.89 -48.04 -1.77
C ALA A 207 -9.19 -46.78 -0.92
N GLY A 208 -8.28 -45.81 -0.88
CA GLY A 208 -8.49 -44.58 -0.11
C GLY A 208 -8.32 -44.78 1.40
N ASN A 209 -7.44 -45.68 1.83
CA ASN A 209 -7.08 -45.83 3.25
C ASN A 209 -6.21 -44.66 3.72
N ARG A 210 -6.78 -43.75 4.53
CA ARG A 210 -6.12 -42.54 5.03
C ARG A 210 -4.84 -42.84 5.84
N ARG A 211 -4.82 -43.93 6.62
CA ARG A 211 -3.65 -44.30 7.44
C ARG A 211 -2.46 -44.70 6.57
N VAL A 212 -2.73 -45.49 5.51
CA VAL A 212 -1.69 -45.89 4.56
C VAL A 212 -1.22 -44.69 3.74
N ALA A 213 -2.14 -43.83 3.27
CA ALA A 213 -1.77 -42.61 2.55
C ALA A 213 -0.86 -41.70 3.40
N ALA A 214 -1.17 -41.52 4.69
CA ALA A 214 -0.38 -40.69 5.61
C ALA A 214 1.05 -41.21 5.86
N GLN A 215 1.33 -42.51 5.65
CA GLN A 215 2.67 -43.07 5.81
C GLN A 215 3.62 -42.68 4.66
N TYR A 216 3.09 -42.40 3.48
CA TYR A 216 3.88 -42.14 2.27
C TYR A 216 3.74 -40.73 1.71
N ALA A 217 2.68 -40.02 2.10
CA ALA A 217 2.46 -38.62 1.76
C ALA A 217 3.48 -37.71 2.44
N SER A 218 3.71 -36.54 1.84
CA SER A 218 4.58 -35.50 2.44
C SER A 218 3.96 -34.87 3.69
N ASP A 219 2.64 -34.75 3.72
CA ASP A 219 1.89 -34.17 4.83
C ASP A 219 0.44 -34.71 4.92
N GLN A 220 -0.30 -34.24 5.93
CA GLN A 220 -1.68 -34.66 6.15
C GLN A 220 -2.64 -34.16 5.07
N VAL A 221 -2.34 -33.05 4.41
CA VAL A 221 -3.16 -32.46 3.34
C VAL A 221 -3.15 -33.38 2.13
N GLN A 222 -1.96 -33.77 1.66
CA GLN A 222 -1.81 -34.72 0.56
C GLN A 222 -2.47 -36.06 0.91
N ALA A 223 -2.27 -36.57 2.13
CA ALA A 223 -2.90 -37.81 2.57
C ALA A 223 -4.44 -37.74 2.53
N TYR A 224 -5.02 -36.62 2.99
CA TYR A 224 -6.46 -36.38 2.96
C TYR A 224 -6.99 -36.33 1.52
N ILE A 225 -6.39 -35.53 0.65
CA ILE A 225 -6.84 -35.37 -0.74
C ILE A 225 -6.78 -36.70 -1.48
N VAL A 226 -5.65 -37.40 -1.40
CA VAL A 226 -5.46 -38.67 -2.11
C VAL A 226 -6.41 -39.75 -1.61
N SER A 227 -6.54 -39.90 -0.28
CA SER A 227 -7.43 -40.92 0.27
C SER A 227 -8.90 -40.66 -0.08
N SER A 228 -9.30 -39.38 -0.11
CA SER A 228 -10.66 -38.99 -0.45
C SER A 228 -10.92 -39.10 -1.96
N TYR A 229 -9.92 -38.82 -2.81
CA TYR A 229 -9.97 -39.01 -4.26
C TYR A 229 -10.17 -40.49 -4.64
N TYR A 230 -9.35 -41.39 -4.11
CA TYR A 230 -9.47 -42.82 -4.38
C TYR A 230 -10.76 -43.42 -3.84
N ARG A 231 -11.23 -42.98 -2.68
CA ARG A 231 -12.54 -43.40 -2.14
C ARG A 231 -13.69 -42.96 -3.05
N HIS A 232 -13.63 -41.74 -3.59
CA HIS A 232 -14.61 -41.23 -4.54
C HIS A 232 -14.63 -42.07 -5.83
N LEU A 233 -13.46 -42.36 -6.41
CA LEU A 233 -13.34 -43.22 -7.59
C LEU A 233 -13.87 -44.64 -7.34
N ALA A 234 -13.52 -45.25 -6.21
CA ALA A 234 -13.85 -46.64 -5.89
C ALA A 234 -15.35 -46.86 -5.61
N THR A 235 -16.02 -45.86 -5.00
CA THR A 235 -17.44 -45.97 -4.61
C THR A 235 -18.41 -45.47 -5.67
N LYS A 236 -17.93 -44.75 -6.70
CA LYS A 236 -18.78 -44.06 -7.70
C LYS A 236 -19.92 -43.25 -7.07
N ASN A 237 -19.72 -42.76 -5.85
CA ASN A 237 -20.72 -41.97 -5.16
C ASN A 237 -20.81 -40.60 -5.84
N ASP A 238 -21.97 -40.30 -6.43
CA ASP A 238 -22.43 -38.94 -6.79
C ASP A 238 -22.68 -38.07 -5.53
N GLY A 239 -22.57 -38.67 -4.34
CA GLY A 239 -22.84 -38.06 -3.05
C GLY A 239 -21.74 -37.10 -2.62
N SER A 240 -22.12 -35.84 -2.46
CA SER A 240 -21.39 -34.73 -1.85
C SER A 240 -20.30 -35.19 -0.88
N MET A 241 -19.05 -34.81 -1.17
CA MET A 241 -17.99 -34.87 -0.18
C MET A 241 -18.40 -34.15 1.10
N PRO A 242 -17.88 -34.56 2.27
CA PRO A 242 -17.91 -33.67 3.43
C PRO A 242 -17.31 -32.33 3.00
N LEU A 243 -18.07 -31.25 3.23
CA LEU A 243 -17.70 -29.88 2.89
C LEU A 243 -16.35 -29.46 3.50
N TYR A 244 -15.90 -30.16 4.54
CA TYR A 244 -14.66 -29.89 5.26
C TYR A 244 -13.98 -31.18 5.70
N ALA A 245 -12.65 -31.14 5.75
CA ALA A 245 -11.80 -32.21 6.22
C ALA A 245 -11.85 -32.33 7.75
N ASP A 246 -11.97 -33.57 8.24
CA ASP A 246 -11.91 -33.87 9.67
C ASP A 246 -10.45 -34.10 10.08
N PHE A 247 -9.80 -33.03 10.55
CA PHE A 247 -8.47 -33.06 11.17
C PHE A 247 -8.62 -32.95 12.68
N GLU A 248 -7.92 -33.79 13.44
CA GLU A 248 -7.93 -33.73 14.91
C GLU A 248 -7.37 -32.40 15.43
N GLU A 249 -6.26 -31.96 14.83
CA GLU A 249 -5.63 -30.65 15.04
C GLU A 249 -5.07 -30.17 13.71
N THR A 250 -5.10 -28.85 13.49
CA THR A 250 -4.55 -28.21 12.29
C THR A 250 -3.26 -27.47 12.63
N HIS A 251 -2.25 -27.65 11.79
CA HIS A 251 -0.87 -27.21 12.03
C HIS A 251 -0.38 -26.18 11.00
N ASN A 252 -1.13 -25.99 9.92
CA ASN A 252 -0.80 -25.04 8.86
C ASN A 252 -2.08 -24.49 8.21
N ALA A 253 -1.90 -23.46 7.36
CA ALA A 253 -3.00 -22.78 6.70
C ALA A 253 -3.82 -23.71 5.79
N ALA A 254 -3.17 -24.64 5.07
CA ALA A 254 -3.86 -25.53 4.15
C ALA A 254 -4.80 -26.52 4.87
N GLU A 255 -4.34 -27.08 6.00
CA GLU A 255 -5.16 -27.93 6.87
C GLU A 255 -6.37 -27.16 7.41
N ALA A 256 -6.15 -25.95 7.91
CA ALA A 256 -7.22 -25.11 8.46
C ALA A 256 -8.25 -24.68 7.39
N PHE A 257 -7.80 -24.34 6.17
CA PHE A 257 -8.71 -24.04 5.06
C PHE A 257 -9.54 -25.26 4.66
N LEU A 258 -8.94 -26.44 4.59
CA LEU A 258 -9.66 -27.68 4.31
C LEU A 258 -10.62 -28.06 5.45
N ALA A 259 -10.29 -27.74 6.70
CA ALA A 259 -11.15 -27.96 7.87
C ALA A 259 -12.31 -26.96 7.99
N GLY A 260 -12.36 -25.92 7.16
CA GLY A 260 -13.38 -24.87 7.28
C GLY A 260 -13.07 -23.79 8.32
N ASN A 261 -11.90 -23.83 8.97
CA ASN A 261 -11.54 -22.89 10.02
C ASN A 261 -10.76 -21.69 9.45
N ILE A 262 -11.49 -20.74 8.87
CA ILE A 262 -10.93 -19.56 8.19
C ILE A 262 -10.06 -18.73 9.12
N PHE A 263 -10.50 -18.45 10.35
CA PHE A 263 -9.74 -17.60 11.27
C PHE A 263 -8.40 -18.22 11.67
N GLN A 264 -8.38 -19.53 11.93
CA GLN A 264 -7.12 -20.23 12.21
C GLN A 264 -6.22 -20.30 10.98
N ALA A 265 -6.80 -20.45 9.78
CA ALA A 265 -6.02 -20.42 8.54
C ALA A 265 -5.37 -19.04 8.32
N LEU A 266 -6.11 -17.95 8.58
CA LEU A 266 -5.58 -16.58 8.49
C LEU A 266 -4.51 -16.32 9.56
N ASP A 267 -4.65 -16.87 10.76
CA ASP A 267 -3.62 -16.80 11.80
C ASP A 267 -2.33 -17.47 11.32
N PHE A 268 -2.40 -18.67 10.73
CA PHE A 268 -1.24 -19.29 10.09
C PHE A 268 -0.68 -18.43 8.94
N CYS A 269 -1.53 -17.78 8.14
CA CYS A 269 -1.09 -16.87 7.06
C CYS A 269 -0.24 -15.69 7.55
N THR A 270 -0.33 -15.28 8.82
CA THR A 270 0.55 -14.23 9.40
C THR A 270 2.03 -14.59 9.31
N GLN A 271 2.36 -15.89 9.32
CA GLN A 271 3.74 -16.39 9.24
C GLN A 271 4.24 -16.51 7.79
N TYR A 272 3.33 -16.56 6.82
CA TYR A 272 3.68 -16.71 5.41
C TYR A 272 3.94 -15.36 4.76
N ASP A 273 2.91 -14.51 4.69
CA ASP A 273 3.00 -13.27 3.91
C ASP A 273 1.87 -12.28 4.21
N GLY A 274 2.23 -10.99 4.38
CA GLY A 274 1.26 -9.91 4.62
C GLY A 274 0.36 -9.59 3.42
N TRP A 275 0.85 -9.76 2.19
CA TRP A 275 0.04 -9.64 0.97
C TRP A 275 -1.03 -10.71 0.95
N LEU A 276 -0.64 -11.98 1.20
CA LEU A 276 -1.57 -13.12 1.20
C LEU A 276 -2.69 -12.89 2.20
N LEU A 277 -2.31 -12.57 3.44
CA LEU A 277 -3.24 -12.36 4.53
C LEU A 277 -4.22 -11.22 4.23
N THR A 278 -3.72 -10.06 3.79
CA THR A 278 -4.56 -8.89 3.54
C THR A 278 -5.56 -9.13 2.41
N HIS A 279 -5.11 -9.71 1.30
CA HIS A 279 -5.96 -9.95 0.14
C HIS A 279 -6.96 -11.08 0.36
N LEU A 280 -6.59 -12.14 1.08
CA LEU A 280 -7.56 -13.15 1.52
C LEU A 280 -8.60 -12.54 2.44
N CYS A 281 -8.20 -11.69 3.40
CA CYS A 281 -9.17 -10.99 4.26
C CYS A 281 -10.14 -10.13 3.44
N ILE A 282 -9.66 -9.42 2.42
CA ILE A 282 -10.52 -8.63 1.52
C ILE A 282 -11.58 -9.51 0.83
N LEU A 283 -11.18 -10.67 0.31
CA LEU A 283 -12.10 -11.58 -0.37
C LEU A 283 -13.08 -12.24 0.60
N PHE A 284 -12.63 -12.67 1.79
CA PHE A 284 -13.50 -13.26 2.81
C PHE A 284 -14.49 -12.26 3.40
N GLU A 285 -14.08 -11.02 3.63
CA GLU A 285 -14.99 -9.94 4.04
C GLU A 285 -16.09 -9.74 3.00
N LYS A 286 -15.73 -9.72 1.71
CA LYS A 286 -16.70 -9.53 0.63
C LYS A 286 -17.68 -10.70 0.49
N LYS A 287 -17.30 -11.90 0.94
CA LYS A 287 -18.21 -13.06 1.10
C LYS A 287 -18.99 -13.05 2.42
N GLY A 288 -18.76 -12.09 3.31
CA GLY A 288 -19.40 -12.03 4.63
C GLY A 288 -18.94 -13.14 5.58
N MET A 289 -17.71 -13.66 5.39
CA MET A 289 -17.16 -14.78 6.17
C MET A 289 -16.22 -14.31 7.30
N LEU A 290 -16.01 -13.00 7.44
CA LEU A 290 -15.29 -12.39 8.54
C LEU A 290 -16.27 -11.62 9.43
N ASP A 291 -16.51 -12.14 10.62
CA ASP A 291 -17.42 -11.54 11.61
C ASP A 291 -16.73 -11.29 12.96
N LYS A 292 -15.53 -11.85 13.17
CA LYS A 292 -14.81 -11.73 14.44
C LYS A 292 -13.85 -10.53 14.44
N PRO A 293 -13.85 -9.75 15.53
CA PRO A 293 -12.85 -8.73 15.74
C PRO A 293 -11.49 -9.36 16.11
N VAL A 294 -10.42 -8.62 15.83
CA VAL A 294 -9.05 -8.96 16.23
C VAL A 294 -8.62 -8.04 17.37
N TYR A 295 -7.82 -8.57 18.29
CA TYR A 295 -7.22 -7.83 19.40
C TYR A 295 -5.75 -7.56 19.10
N ALA A 296 -5.41 -6.30 18.85
CA ALA A 296 -4.02 -5.89 18.65
C ALA A 296 -3.38 -5.52 20.00
N ASN A 297 -2.22 -6.10 20.28
CA ASN A 297 -1.43 -5.81 21.48
C ASN A 297 -0.60 -4.55 21.27
N LEU A 298 -0.69 -3.61 22.20
CA LEU A 298 0.09 -2.39 22.24
C LEU A 298 1.32 -2.56 23.15
N GLU A 299 2.33 -1.73 22.91
CA GLU A 299 3.41 -1.55 23.88
C GLU A 299 2.79 -1.17 25.24
N GLN A 300 3.17 -1.91 26.31
CA GLN A 300 2.62 -1.84 27.68
C GLN A 300 1.43 -2.76 28.00
N GLY A 301 1.06 -3.67 27.10
CA GLY A 301 0.06 -4.73 27.40
C GLY A 301 -1.40 -4.26 27.32
N GLU A 302 -1.65 -3.05 26.81
CA GLU A 302 -2.99 -2.61 26.42
C GLU A 302 -3.42 -3.36 25.14
N THR A 303 -4.70 -3.73 25.02
CA THR A 303 -5.24 -4.34 23.80
C THR A 303 -6.29 -3.43 23.15
N ILE A 304 -6.26 -3.30 21.83
CA ILE A 304 -7.31 -2.64 21.06
C ILE A 304 -8.09 -3.65 20.22
N GLN A 305 -9.41 -3.56 20.27
CA GLN A 305 -10.30 -4.35 19.44
C GLN A 305 -10.58 -3.61 18.13
N MET A 306 -10.47 -4.29 17.00
CA MET A 306 -10.79 -3.74 15.68
C MET A 306 -11.27 -4.82 14.71
N GLY A 307 -11.85 -4.40 13.57
CA GLY A 307 -12.22 -5.34 12.52
C GLY A 307 -10.99 -6.07 11.97
N CYS A 308 -11.14 -7.37 11.69
CA CYS A 308 -10.07 -8.21 11.16
C CYS A 308 -9.45 -7.60 9.88
N LEU A 309 -10.30 -7.19 8.94
CA LEU A 309 -9.85 -6.59 7.69
C LEU A 309 -9.15 -5.23 7.90
N GLU A 310 -9.69 -4.38 8.77
CA GLU A 310 -9.13 -3.06 9.06
C GLU A 310 -7.72 -3.18 9.64
N TYR A 311 -7.53 -4.09 10.60
CA TYR A 311 -6.22 -4.37 11.21
C TYR A 311 -5.18 -4.71 10.14
N PHE A 312 -5.46 -5.72 9.31
CA PHE A 312 -4.49 -6.21 8.33
C PHE A 312 -4.24 -5.19 7.21
N LYS A 313 -5.26 -4.44 6.77
CA LYS A 313 -5.05 -3.34 5.81
C LYS A 313 -4.11 -2.27 6.35
N ILE A 314 -4.28 -1.85 7.61
CA ILE A 314 -3.44 -0.80 8.22
C ILE A 314 -2.00 -1.28 8.35
N VAL A 315 -1.78 -2.49 8.85
CA VAL A 315 -0.44 -3.08 8.98
C VAL A 315 0.24 -3.26 7.61
N TYR A 316 -0.49 -3.78 6.63
CA TYR A 316 0.02 -3.99 5.27
C TYR A 316 0.35 -2.67 4.57
N ALA A 317 -0.54 -1.68 4.66
CA ALA A 317 -0.33 -0.35 4.09
C ALA A 317 0.91 0.34 4.65
N ALA A 318 1.11 0.29 5.97
CA ALA A 318 2.29 0.84 6.61
C ALA A 318 3.57 0.16 6.11
N CYS A 319 3.53 -1.16 5.92
CA CYS A 319 4.67 -1.90 5.39
C CYS A 319 5.04 -1.48 3.97
N ILE A 320 4.08 -1.48 3.04
CA ILE A 320 4.32 -1.10 1.64
C ILE A 320 4.88 0.33 1.56
N LYS A 321 4.30 1.26 2.35
CA LYS A 321 4.79 2.63 2.42
C LYS A 321 6.24 2.70 2.91
N ASN A 322 6.53 2.08 4.06
CA ASN A 322 7.79 2.25 4.78
C ASN A 322 8.97 1.52 4.13
N GLN A 323 8.71 0.45 3.38
CA GLN A 323 9.78 -0.42 2.84
C GLN A 323 9.91 -0.36 1.33
N CYS A 324 8.80 -0.14 0.63
CA CYS A 324 8.78 -0.16 -0.82
C CYS A 324 8.75 1.23 -1.44
N GLY A 325 8.54 2.29 -0.64
CA GLY A 325 8.36 3.65 -1.17
C GLY A 325 7.02 3.85 -1.91
N LEU A 326 6.18 2.82 -1.95
CA LEU A 326 4.86 2.77 -2.59
C LEU A 326 3.80 3.40 -1.67
N TRP A 327 4.01 4.68 -1.37
CA TRP A 327 3.20 5.40 -0.38
C TRP A 327 1.77 5.63 -0.85
N LYS A 328 1.57 5.80 -2.16
CA LYS A 328 0.27 6.07 -2.77
C LYS A 328 -0.62 4.84 -2.67
N GLU A 329 -0.09 3.67 -3.00
CA GLU A 329 -0.72 2.36 -2.85
C GLU A 329 -1.07 2.11 -1.38
N GLY A 330 -0.12 2.36 -0.47
CA GLY A 330 -0.38 2.27 0.98
C GLY A 330 -1.55 3.16 1.41
N PHE A 331 -1.58 4.42 0.96
CA PHE A 331 -2.66 5.34 1.31
C PHE A 331 -4.01 4.93 0.72
N ILE A 332 -4.04 4.30 -0.46
CA ILE A 332 -5.27 3.72 -1.04
C ILE A 332 -5.87 2.66 -0.11
N TYR A 333 -5.04 1.76 0.45
CA TYR A 333 -5.52 0.78 1.42
C TYR A 333 -6.02 1.45 2.70
N LEU A 334 -5.31 2.45 3.21
CA LEU A 334 -5.74 3.20 4.40
C LEU A 334 -7.08 3.91 4.17
N LEU A 335 -7.25 4.66 3.09
CA LEU A 335 -8.49 5.36 2.77
C LEU A 335 -9.71 4.43 2.74
N SER A 336 -9.52 3.17 2.30
CA SER A 336 -10.59 2.17 2.31
C SER A 336 -11.07 1.75 3.71
N CYS A 337 -10.32 2.09 4.76
CA CYS A 337 -10.69 1.89 6.17
C CYS A 337 -11.46 3.10 6.76
N GLY A 338 -11.90 4.04 5.91
CA GLY A 338 -12.70 5.18 6.34
C GLY A 338 -11.96 6.09 7.32
N LYS A 339 -12.60 6.42 8.45
CA LYS A 339 -12.07 7.39 9.43
C LYS A 339 -10.74 6.95 10.05
N ILE A 340 -10.64 5.68 10.45
CA ILE A 340 -9.41 5.13 11.05
C ILE A 340 -8.26 5.21 10.03
N GLY A 341 -8.56 4.95 8.76
CA GLY A 341 -7.64 5.12 7.65
C GLY A 341 -7.09 6.54 7.51
N LYS A 342 -7.98 7.54 7.53
CA LYS A 342 -7.60 8.96 7.48
C LYS A 342 -6.74 9.37 8.69
N GLU A 343 -7.08 8.88 9.89
CA GLU A 343 -6.25 9.08 11.08
C GLU A 343 -4.85 8.46 10.94
N ALA A 344 -4.75 7.28 10.34
CA ALA A 344 -3.47 6.62 10.06
C ALA A 344 -2.62 7.42 9.06
N ILE A 345 -3.25 7.94 7.99
CA ILE A 345 -2.60 8.85 7.04
C ILE A 345 -2.12 10.10 7.77
N HIS A 346 -2.94 10.72 8.61
CA HIS A 346 -2.57 11.89 9.39
C HIS A 346 -1.32 11.66 10.26
N GLU A 347 -1.23 10.52 10.96
CA GLU A 347 -0.01 10.18 11.71
C GLU A 347 1.20 9.96 10.79
N HIS A 348 1.01 9.34 9.63
CA HIS A 348 2.06 9.19 8.62
C HIS A 348 2.56 10.50 8.01
N LEU A 349 1.69 11.50 7.84
CA LEU A 349 2.03 12.81 7.29
C LEU A 349 2.89 13.63 8.26
N LYS A 350 2.82 13.36 9.57
CA LYS A 350 3.70 14.01 10.56
C LYS A 350 5.17 13.64 10.40
N LEU A 351 5.43 12.47 9.82
CA LEU A 351 6.77 11.93 9.59
C LEU A 351 7.27 12.22 8.17
N LEU A 352 6.46 12.91 7.33
CA LEU A 352 6.86 13.24 5.98
C LEU A 352 8.00 14.26 6.01
N ASP A 353 9.09 13.93 5.32
CA ASP A 353 10.16 14.88 5.08
C ASP A 353 9.66 16.00 4.18
N ILE A 354 9.63 17.22 4.71
CA ILE A 354 9.16 18.41 4.02
C ILE A 354 10.23 18.98 3.08
N GLU A 355 11.48 18.51 3.11
CA GLU A 355 12.55 19.02 2.24
C GLU A 355 12.31 18.67 0.76
N ASP A 356 11.77 17.49 0.48
CA ASP A 356 11.42 17.03 -0.86
C ASP A 356 10.16 17.74 -1.41
N GLU A 357 10.37 18.82 -2.17
CA GLU A 357 9.29 19.63 -2.76
C GLU A 357 8.39 18.82 -3.71
N HIS A 358 8.94 17.88 -4.49
CA HIS A 358 8.16 17.08 -5.43
C HIS A 358 7.21 16.15 -4.68
N ARG A 359 7.74 15.41 -3.71
CA ARG A 359 6.95 14.49 -2.89
C ARG A 359 5.91 15.21 -2.05
N LEU A 360 6.26 16.37 -1.49
CA LEU A 360 5.31 17.19 -0.72
C LEU A 360 4.10 17.60 -1.56
N LYS A 361 4.34 18.09 -2.78
CA LYS A 361 3.27 18.48 -3.71
C LYS A 361 2.39 17.28 -4.05
N GLU A 362 2.98 16.17 -4.45
CA GLU A 362 2.25 14.96 -4.85
C GLU A 362 1.37 14.43 -3.70
N VAL A 363 1.90 14.39 -2.47
CA VAL A 363 1.16 13.95 -1.28
C VAL A 363 0.03 14.92 -0.92
N ALA A 364 0.28 16.23 -0.97
CA ALA A 364 -0.74 17.22 -0.64
C ALA A 364 -1.89 17.22 -1.66
N GLU A 365 -1.58 17.17 -2.96
CA GLU A 365 -2.58 17.01 -4.03
C GLU A 365 -3.39 15.72 -3.85
N PHE A 366 -2.73 14.61 -3.50
CA PHE A 366 -3.40 13.35 -3.19
C PHE A 366 -4.37 13.49 -2.01
N CYS A 367 -3.97 14.17 -0.92
CA CYS A 367 -4.85 14.39 0.24
C CYS A 367 -6.07 15.24 -0.13
N ILE A 368 -5.87 16.32 -0.88
CA ILE A 368 -6.96 17.19 -1.36
C ILE A 368 -7.95 16.41 -2.23
N ALA A 369 -7.44 15.54 -3.12
CA ALA A 369 -8.28 14.73 -4.00
C ALA A 369 -9.08 13.63 -3.26
N ASN A 370 -8.73 13.30 -2.01
CA ASN A 370 -9.34 12.21 -1.23
C ASN A 370 -10.04 12.70 0.05
N ASP A 371 -10.64 13.89 0.01
CA ASP A 371 -11.38 14.50 1.12
C ASP A 371 -10.54 14.65 2.41
N MET A 372 -9.27 15.01 2.27
CA MET A 372 -8.32 15.34 3.36
C MET A 372 -7.66 16.70 3.09
N LYS A 373 -8.50 17.70 2.76
CA LYS A 373 -8.04 19.06 2.39
C LYS A 373 -7.26 19.74 3.52
N GLU A 374 -7.73 19.61 4.77
CA GLU A 374 -7.08 20.22 5.93
C GLU A 374 -5.66 19.69 6.12
N GLU A 375 -5.47 18.37 6.02
CA GLU A 375 -4.14 17.74 6.11
C GLU A 375 -3.23 18.17 4.96
N GLY A 376 -3.75 18.22 3.73
CA GLY A 376 -3.02 18.71 2.55
C GLY A 376 -2.58 20.18 2.70
N SER A 377 -3.49 21.06 3.11
CA SER A 377 -3.18 22.47 3.38
C SER A 377 -2.14 22.61 4.49
N THR A 378 -2.24 21.84 5.58
CA THR A 378 -1.30 21.88 6.70
C THR A 378 0.14 21.54 6.26
N LEU A 379 0.33 20.66 5.27
CA LEU A 379 1.65 20.35 4.72
C LEU A 379 2.25 21.57 4.00
N TYR A 380 1.44 22.25 3.18
CA TYR A 380 1.85 23.47 2.51
C TYR A 380 2.15 24.59 3.51
N GLU A 381 1.36 24.76 4.57
CA GLU A 381 1.61 25.74 5.64
C GLU A 381 2.93 25.49 6.37
N LYS A 382 3.25 24.23 6.69
CA LYS A 382 4.54 23.88 7.32
C LYS A 382 5.72 24.25 6.42
N LYS A 383 5.63 23.94 5.12
CA LYS A 383 6.68 24.29 4.15
C LYS A 383 6.80 25.81 3.97
N ALA A 384 5.67 26.51 3.93
CA ALA A 384 5.64 27.97 3.85
C ALA A 384 6.26 28.63 5.08
N THR A 385 6.00 28.10 6.27
CA THR A 385 6.58 28.57 7.53
C THR A 385 8.09 28.37 7.55
N ALA A 386 8.58 27.21 7.10
CA ALA A 386 10.02 26.97 6.97
C ALA A 386 10.71 27.97 6.02
N TYR A 387 10.09 28.30 4.87
CA TYR A 387 10.61 29.33 3.96
C TYR A 387 10.54 30.74 4.55
N PHE A 388 9.49 31.03 5.31
CA PHE A 388 9.32 32.30 5.99
C PHE A 388 10.43 32.53 7.04
N GLU A 389 10.80 31.50 7.80
CA GLU A 389 11.88 31.57 8.80
C GLU A 389 13.26 31.84 8.17
N VAL A 390 13.53 31.29 6.98
CA VAL A 390 14.77 31.56 6.22
C VAL A 390 14.70 32.83 5.35
N GLN A 391 13.65 33.64 5.49
CA GLN A 391 13.41 34.89 4.75
C GLN A 391 13.29 34.72 3.22
N ASP A 392 12.98 33.52 2.72
CA ASP A 392 12.61 33.32 1.32
C ASP A 392 11.10 33.61 1.14
N TYR A 393 10.77 34.90 1.13
CA TYR A 393 9.39 35.36 1.09
C TYR A 393 8.64 34.96 -0.19
N ARG A 394 9.35 34.85 -1.33
CA ARG A 394 8.74 34.45 -2.60
C ARG A 394 8.22 33.02 -2.53
N LYS A 395 9.03 32.09 -2.01
CA LYS A 395 8.58 30.70 -1.82
C LYS A 395 7.56 30.57 -0.68
N ALA A 396 7.74 31.30 0.42
CA ALA A 396 6.80 31.28 1.54
C ALA A 396 5.39 31.66 1.09
N ILE A 397 5.25 32.77 0.35
CA ILE A 397 3.98 33.21 -0.20
C ILE A 397 3.40 32.18 -1.14
N HIS A 398 4.19 31.65 -2.09
CA HIS A 398 3.71 30.62 -3.01
C HIS A 398 3.05 29.43 -2.29
N TYR A 399 3.68 28.92 -1.23
CA TYR A 399 3.13 27.79 -0.46
C TYR A 399 1.96 28.19 0.44
N TYR A 400 1.91 29.41 0.99
CA TYR A 400 0.73 29.91 1.68
C TYR A 400 -0.48 30.11 0.75
N GLU A 401 -0.25 30.51 -0.52
CA GLU A 401 -1.31 30.57 -1.54
C GLU A 401 -1.90 29.17 -1.82
N LEU A 402 -1.04 28.15 -1.88
CA LEU A 402 -1.46 26.75 -2.07
C LEU A 402 -2.20 26.20 -0.85
N ALA A 403 -1.83 26.63 0.36
CA ALA A 403 -2.54 26.28 1.59
C ALA A 403 -3.92 26.93 1.74
N GLU A 404 -4.19 28.01 0.97
CA GLU A 404 -5.37 28.89 1.13
C GLU A 404 -5.43 29.59 2.50
N ASN A 405 -4.29 29.79 3.17
CA ASN A 405 -4.23 30.43 4.48
C ASN A 405 -4.02 31.96 4.35
N GLN A 406 -5.13 32.70 4.39
CA GLN A 406 -5.13 34.17 4.27
C GLN A 406 -4.42 34.86 5.43
N GLU A 407 -4.55 34.36 6.66
CA GLU A 407 -3.94 34.99 7.84
C GLU A 407 -2.41 34.94 7.78
N CYS A 408 -1.85 33.81 7.34
CA CYS A 408 -0.41 33.66 7.16
C CYS A 408 0.13 34.46 5.96
N LEU A 409 -0.65 34.59 4.88
CA LEU A 409 -0.32 35.49 3.77
C LEU A 409 -0.23 36.94 4.26
N ASP A 410 -1.19 37.40 5.04
CA ASP A 410 -1.18 38.75 5.60
C ASP A 410 0.04 38.98 6.51
N LYS A 411 0.37 38.02 7.37
CA LYS A 411 1.59 38.08 8.19
C LYS A 411 2.86 38.17 7.34
N ALA A 412 2.96 37.39 6.27
CA ALA A 412 4.10 37.44 5.36
C ALA A 412 4.21 38.80 4.65
N LEU A 413 3.08 39.35 4.18
CA LEU A 413 3.01 40.66 3.54
C LEU A 413 3.39 41.80 4.48
N ILE A 414 2.88 41.78 5.72
CA ILE A 414 3.27 42.75 6.76
C ILE A 414 4.79 42.72 6.95
N LYS A 415 5.38 41.53 7.04
CA LYS A 415 6.82 41.38 7.26
C LYS A 415 7.65 41.89 6.08
N ILE A 416 7.22 41.62 4.84
CA ILE A 416 7.87 42.16 3.62
C ILE A 416 7.83 43.68 3.61
N ILE A 417 6.68 44.28 3.94
CA ILE A 417 6.51 45.73 4.00
C ILE A 417 7.39 46.33 5.12
N GLN A 418 7.48 45.67 6.28
CA GLN A 418 8.38 46.09 7.36
C GLN A 418 9.86 45.99 6.96
N ASP A 419 10.27 44.92 6.29
CA ASP A 419 11.65 44.76 5.83
C ASP A 419 11.98 45.78 4.72
N TYR A 420 11.01 46.14 3.88
CA TYR A 420 11.13 47.26 2.94
C TYR A 420 11.37 48.58 3.68
N SER A 421 10.63 48.86 4.76
CA SER A 421 10.85 50.09 5.55
C SER A 421 12.27 50.19 6.13
N ALA A 422 12.86 49.04 6.48
CA ALA A 422 14.20 48.98 7.06
C ALA A 422 15.33 49.02 6.00
N THR A 423 15.10 48.41 4.83
CA THR A 423 16.15 48.19 3.82
C THR A 423 16.04 49.10 2.59
N GLY A 424 14.86 49.70 2.36
CA GLY A 424 14.54 50.45 1.16
C GLY A 424 14.36 49.61 -0.10
N ASN A 425 14.47 48.29 -0.04
CA ASN A 425 14.36 47.39 -1.19
C ASN A 425 13.09 46.54 -1.08
N LEU A 426 12.12 46.80 -1.96
CA LEU A 426 10.89 46.01 -1.99
C LEU A 426 11.09 44.78 -2.88
N ILE A 427 10.83 43.60 -2.33
CA ILE A 427 10.98 42.34 -3.06
C ILE A 427 9.69 42.04 -3.82
N ASP A 428 9.80 41.85 -5.14
CA ASP A 428 8.72 41.26 -5.94
C ASP A 428 8.57 39.76 -5.65
N VAL A 429 7.50 39.42 -4.94
CA VAL A 429 7.18 38.04 -4.56
C VAL A 429 6.28 37.33 -5.59
N GLY A 430 5.87 37.99 -6.68
CA GLY A 430 5.21 37.37 -7.81
C GLY A 430 3.83 36.77 -7.51
N ILE A 431 3.04 37.45 -6.67
CA ILE A 431 1.70 37.01 -6.27
C ILE A 431 0.76 36.95 -7.47
N ARG A 432 0.19 35.78 -7.76
CA ARG A 432 -0.55 35.53 -9.01
C ARG A 432 -2.05 35.74 -8.90
N LYS A 433 -2.61 35.56 -7.71
CA LYS A 433 -4.04 35.76 -7.46
C LYS A 433 -4.25 37.09 -6.74
N SER A 434 -5.22 37.86 -7.19
CA SER A 434 -5.66 39.05 -6.47
C SER A 434 -6.33 38.62 -5.16
N TYR A 435 -5.80 39.03 -4.02
CA TYR A 435 -6.43 38.80 -2.72
C TYR A 435 -7.19 40.04 -2.28
N ASP A 436 -8.38 39.85 -1.71
CA ASP A 436 -9.13 40.96 -1.09
C ASP A 436 -8.64 41.20 0.34
N SER A 437 -7.33 41.45 0.47
CA SER A 437 -6.69 41.83 1.73
C SER A 437 -6.16 43.25 1.60
N ALA A 438 -6.33 44.03 2.67
CA ALA A 438 -5.75 45.37 2.77
C ALA A 438 -4.22 45.31 2.66
N TYR A 439 -3.58 44.30 3.24
CA TYR A 439 -2.13 44.14 3.19
C TYR A 439 -1.63 43.84 1.78
N TYR A 440 -2.37 43.01 1.03
CA TYR A 440 -2.06 42.73 -0.37
C TYR A 440 -2.21 43.96 -1.26
N LYS A 441 -3.31 44.71 -1.09
CA LYS A 441 -3.53 45.98 -1.81
C LYS A 441 -2.38 46.95 -1.53
N ALA A 442 -2.05 47.17 -0.26
CA ALA A 442 -0.94 48.04 0.15
C ALA A 442 0.39 47.61 -0.48
N TYR A 443 0.74 46.32 -0.40
CA TYR A 443 1.93 45.76 -1.03
C TYR A 443 1.97 46.01 -2.53
N ASN A 444 0.89 45.70 -3.25
CA ASN A 444 0.82 45.82 -4.70
C ASN A 444 0.94 47.29 -5.14
N TYR A 445 0.30 48.21 -4.42
CA TYR A 445 0.43 49.64 -4.65
C TYR A 445 1.87 50.13 -4.46
N LEU A 446 2.54 49.69 -3.38
CA LEU A 446 3.95 50.01 -3.15
C LEU A 446 4.87 49.40 -4.21
N LEU A 447 4.56 48.20 -4.70
CA LEU A 447 5.32 47.53 -5.75
C LEU A 447 5.24 48.31 -7.07
N ILE A 448 4.04 48.61 -7.55
CA ILE A 448 3.82 49.38 -8.78
C ILE A 448 4.45 50.77 -8.67
N MET A 449 4.34 51.42 -7.50
CA MET A 449 4.96 52.72 -7.27
C MET A 449 6.49 52.64 -7.37
N ASN A 450 7.13 51.63 -6.74
CA ASN A 450 8.58 51.42 -6.85
C ASN A 450 9.01 51.10 -8.29
N GLU A 451 8.27 50.27 -9.02
CA GLU A 451 8.56 50.00 -10.43
C GLU A 451 8.53 51.28 -11.29
N HIS A 452 7.59 52.19 -11.05
CA HIS A 452 7.57 53.48 -11.74
C HIS A 452 8.74 54.38 -11.33
N MET A 453 9.10 54.41 -10.05
CA MET A 453 10.26 55.16 -9.56
C MET A 453 11.58 54.64 -10.17
N ASP A 454 11.76 53.33 -10.24
CA ASP A 454 12.93 52.68 -10.84
C ASP A 454 13.02 52.95 -12.35
N ASN A 455 11.86 53.02 -13.02
CA ASN A 455 11.76 53.39 -14.43
C ASN A 455 11.84 54.91 -14.70
N GLN A 456 12.07 55.73 -13.67
CA GLN A 456 12.10 57.20 -13.74
C GLN A 456 10.77 57.84 -14.22
N ASP A 457 9.66 57.12 -14.14
CA ASP A 457 8.32 57.64 -14.40
C ASP A 457 7.69 58.19 -13.11
N TYR A 458 8.23 59.32 -12.66
CA TYR A 458 7.80 59.94 -11.41
C TYR A 458 6.36 60.47 -11.46
N THR A 459 5.79 60.67 -12.65
CA THR A 459 4.39 61.10 -12.79
C THR A 459 3.44 59.95 -12.46
N ALA A 460 3.67 58.77 -13.06
CA ALA A 460 2.89 57.58 -12.75
C ALA A 460 3.06 57.11 -11.30
N ALA A 461 4.27 57.23 -10.74
CA ALA A 461 4.52 56.97 -9.32
C ALA A 461 3.70 57.93 -8.41
N GLY A 462 3.62 59.21 -8.79
CA GLY A 462 2.82 60.22 -8.07
C GLY A 462 1.32 59.95 -8.11
N ASP A 463 0.80 59.49 -9.25
CA ASP A 463 -0.61 59.07 -9.37
C ASP A 463 -0.93 57.86 -8.47
N LYS A 464 0.00 56.90 -8.36
CA LYS A 464 -0.15 55.76 -7.45
C LYS A 464 -0.06 56.14 -5.98
N LEU A 465 0.83 57.07 -5.63
CA LEU A 465 0.88 57.65 -4.30
C LEU A 465 -0.45 58.33 -3.94
N LYS A 466 -1.04 59.08 -4.88
CA LYS A 466 -2.34 59.72 -4.70
C LYS A 466 -3.44 58.71 -4.40
N GLU A 467 -3.50 57.61 -5.14
CA GLU A 467 -4.43 56.51 -4.87
C GLU A 467 -4.23 55.92 -3.46
N LEU A 468 -2.97 55.71 -3.05
CA LEU A 468 -2.61 55.19 -1.72
C LEU A 468 -3.04 56.11 -0.57
N VAL A 469 -2.75 57.41 -0.64
CA VAL A 469 -3.07 58.36 0.46
C VAL A 469 -4.56 58.67 0.57
N GLN A 470 -5.33 58.45 -0.49
CA GLN A 470 -6.79 58.62 -0.49
C GLN A 470 -7.54 57.38 0.00
N TRP A 471 -6.84 56.26 0.22
CA TRP A 471 -7.45 55.02 0.67
C TRP A 471 -7.85 55.09 2.15
N VAL A 472 -9.16 54.95 2.41
CA VAL A 472 -9.78 55.17 3.73
C VAL A 472 -9.39 54.12 4.77
N ASP A 473 -9.20 52.86 4.36
CA ASP A 473 -8.95 51.73 5.27
C ASP A 473 -7.49 51.25 5.21
N LEU A 474 -6.57 52.18 4.94
CA LEU A 474 -5.14 51.89 4.86
C LEU A 474 -4.60 51.43 6.23
N PRO A 475 -3.88 50.29 6.31
CA PRO A 475 -3.29 49.84 7.57
C PRO A 475 -2.28 50.84 8.15
N GLN A 476 -2.41 51.15 9.45
CA GLN A 476 -1.63 52.21 10.11
C GLN A 476 -0.11 52.03 10.00
N PHE A 477 0.40 50.79 10.09
CA PHE A 477 1.83 50.51 10.00
C PHE A 477 2.46 50.84 8.63
N VAL A 478 1.65 51.04 7.59
CA VAL A 478 2.11 51.42 6.23
C VAL A 478 2.27 52.94 6.10
N LEU A 479 1.64 53.73 6.98
CA LEU A 479 1.67 55.20 6.95
C LEU A 479 3.09 55.79 6.97
N PRO A 480 4.03 55.31 7.82
CA PRO A 480 5.42 55.81 7.80
C PRO A 480 6.09 55.63 6.44
N ILE A 481 5.85 54.49 5.78
CA ILE A 481 6.46 54.13 4.50
C ILE A 481 5.91 55.02 3.38
N ILE A 482 4.59 55.17 3.31
CA ILE A 482 3.94 56.06 2.34
C ILE A 482 4.40 57.50 2.52
N PHE A 483 4.57 57.94 3.77
CA PHE A 483 5.11 59.26 4.04
C PHE A 483 6.53 59.41 3.51
N GLN A 484 7.42 58.47 3.82
CA GLN A 484 8.82 58.49 3.40
C GLN A 484 8.95 58.49 1.86
N GLU A 485 8.27 57.58 1.17
CA GLU A 485 8.27 57.53 -0.30
C GLU A 485 7.62 58.77 -0.92
N GLY A 486 6.55 59.28 -0.31
CA GLY A 486 5.91 60.51 -0.73
C GLY A 486 6.84 61.71 -0.65
N VAL A 487 7.63 61.84 0.43
CA VAL A 487 8.64 62.91 0.55
C VAL A 487 9.71 62.79 -0.52
N LYS A 488 10.21 61.59 -0.83
CA LYS A 488 11.17 61.38 -1.94
C LYS A 488 10.61 61.87 -3.28
N LEU A 489 9.34 61.58 -3.56
CA LEU A 489 8.66 62.07 -4.78
C LEU A 489 8.49 63.60 -4.77
N VAL A 490 8.19 64.22 -3.64
CA VAL A 490 8.10 65.68 -3.49
C VAL A 490 9.44 66.37 -3.71
N GLU A 491 10.55 65.75 -3.29
CA GLU A 491 11.89 66.28 -3.52
C GLU A 491 12.28 66.25 -5.00
N ASN A 492 11.69 65.33 -5.78
CA ASN A 492 11.94 65.22 -7.19
C ASN A 492 11.18 66.30 -7.99
N LYS A 493 11.92 67.17 -8.67
CA LYS A 493 11.36 68.30 -9.46
C LYS A 493 10.52 67.86 -10.65
N GLU A 494 10.66 66.62 -11.11
CA GLU A 494 9.92 66.07 -12.24
C GLU A 494 8.53 65.55 -11.85
N CYS A 495 8.32 65.24 -10.56
CA CYS A 495 7.00 64.87 -10.04
C CYS A 495 6.21 66.12 -9.66
N ARG A 496 4.97 66.25 -10.15
CA ARG A 496 4.04 67.30 -9.72
C ARG A 496 2.85 66.68 -9.01
N LEU A 497 2.94 66.60 -7.68
CA LEU A 497 1.82 66.20 -6.83
C LEU A 497 0.84 67.38 -6.66
N ASP A 498 -0.46 67.08 -6.61
CA ASP A 498 -1.48 68.10 -6.37
C ASP A 498 -1.55 68.55 -4.89
N ALA A 499 -2.18 69.70 -4.66
CA ALA A 499 -2.28 70.29 -3.33
C ALA A 499 -3.02 69.37 -2.34
N ASP A 500 -4.00 68.61 -2.81
CA ASP A 500 -4.76 67.67 -1.99
C ASP A 500 -3.89 66.51 -1.50
N THR A 501 -3.04 65.96 -2.36
CA THR A 501 -2.09 64.89 -2.03
C THR A 501 -1.04 65.39 -1.03
N LEU A 502 -0.49 66.59 -1.24
CA LEU A 502 0.44 67.22 -0.30
C LEU A 502 -0.19 67.49 1.08
N LEU A 503 -1.45 67.95 1.10
CA LEU A 503 -2.21 68.14 2.33
C LEU A 503 -2.46 66.82 3.05
N MET A 504 -2.72 65.73 2.32
CA MET A 504 -2.88 64.40 2.91
C MET A 504 -1.57 63.87 3.48
N LEU A 505 -0.43 64.01 2.79
CA LEU A 505 0.89 63.69 3.35
C LEU A 505 1.18 64.49 4.63
N LYS A 506 0.82 65.78 4.67
CA LYS A 506 0.95 66.63 5.86
C LYS A 506 0.03 66.17 7.01
N LYS A 507 -1.15 65.61 6.71
CA LYS A 507 -2.02 64.99 7.73
C LYS A 507 -1.40 63.70 8.27
N ILE A 508 -0.85 62.86 7.41
CA ILE A 508 -0.15 61.62 7.80
C ILE A 508 1.03 61.96 8.73
N TRP A 509 1.85 62.95 8.37
CA TRP A 509 2.91 63.46 9.24
C TRP A 509 2.43 63.85 10.64
N LYS A 510 1.33 64.61 10.73
CA LYS A 510 0.75 65.00 12.04
C LYS A 510 0.23 63.80 12.84
N LEU A 511 -0.20 62.74 12.18
CA LEU A 511 -0.62 61.50 12.84
C LEU A 511 0.60 60.77 13.40
N LEU A 512 1.68 60.65 12.61
CA LEU A 512 2.93 60.03 13.04
C LEU A 512 3.57 60.75 14.24
N GLN A 513 3.47 62.07 14.32
CA GLN A 513 3.94 62.86 15.47
C GLN A 513 3.18 62.63 16.79
N ARG A 514 1.97 62.05 16.74
CA ARG A 514 1.15 61.80 17.94
C ARG A 514 1.41 60.44 18.57
N GLU A 515 2.09 59.54 17.87
CA GLU A 515 2.48 58.24 18.39
C GLU A 515 3.79 58.39 19.20
N GLU A 516 3.99 57.52 20.20
CA GLU A 516 5.21 57.57 21.04
C GLU A 516 6.48 57.42 20.18
N PRO A 517 7.59 58.11 20.53
CA PRO A 517 8.76 58.20 19.68
C PRO A 517 9.40 56.82 19.46
N LEU A 518 9.42 56.39 18.20
CA LEU A 518 9.92 55.07 17.78
C LEU A 518 11.46 55.04 17.68
N ASP A 519 12.11 56.15 17.31
CA ASP A 519 13.57 56.28 17.10
C ASP A 519 13.99 57.78 16.98
N PRO A 520 15.04 58.27 17.68
CA PRO A 520 15.55 59.64 17.53
C PRO A 520 15.94 60.04 16.09
N ASP A 521 16.45 59.10 15.29
CA ASP A 521 16.83 59.37 13.89
C ASP A 521 15.59 59.55 13.00
N PHE A 522 14.49 58.88 13.35
CA PHE A 522 13.20 59.02 12.66
C PHE A 522 12.54 60.38 12.94
N ASP A 523 12.61 60.88 14.18
CA ASP A 523 12.14 62.23 14.53
C ASP A 523 12.89 63.31 13.74
N THR A 524 14.20 63.13 13.57
CA THR A 524 15.04 64.05 12.79
C THR A 524 14.63 64.06 11.31
N PHE A 525 14.29 62.88 10.76
CA PHE A 525 13.74 62.76 9.40
C PHE A 525 12.35 63.39 9.27
N LEU A 526 11.45 63.19 10.25
CA LEU A 526 10.12 63.78 10.26
C LEU A 526 10.16 65.31 10.26
N ASP A 527 11.10 65.90 11.01
CA ASP A 527 11.30 67.35 11.05
C ASP A 527 11.86 67.91 9.73
N ALA A 528 12.85 67.24 9.12
CA ALA A 528 13.36 67.63 7.80
C ALA A 528 12.28 67.52 6.70
N SER A 529 11.49 66.44 6.75
CA SER A 529 10.39 66.19 5.82
C SER A 529 9.27 67.22 5.94
N ALA A 530 8.98 67.72 7.15
CA ALA A 530 8.01 68.80 7.37
C ALA A 530 8.39 70.09 6.66
N ILE A 531 9.69 70.41 6.62
CA ILE A 531 10.23 71.56 5.90
C ILE A 531 10.08 71.36 4.39
N THR A 532 10.40 70.17 3.88
CA THR A 532 10.26 69.81 2.46
C THR A 532 8.80 69.93 2.00
N LEU A 533 7.85 69.38 2.76
CA LEU A 533 6.42 69.44 2.45
C LEU A 533 5.86 70.87 2.53
N SER A 534 6.30 71.66 3.51
CA SER A 534 5.85 73.06 3.62
C SER A 534 6.36 73.90 2.44
N ARG A 535 7.63 73.73 2.04
CA ARG A 535 8.20 74.38 0.85
C ARG A 535 7.49 73.97 -0.44
N ALA A 536 7.09 72.70 -0.57
CA ALA A 536 6.36 72.23 -1.74
C ALA A 536 4.95 72.85 -1.82
N LEU A 537 4.24 72.94 -0.69
CA LEU A 537 2.95 73.62 -0.59
C LEU A 537 3.07 75.12 -0.91
N ASP A 538 4.10 75.79 -0.38
CA ASP A 538 4.31 77.23 -0.61
C ASP A 538 4.58 77.52 -2.10
N ARG A 539 5.35 76.67 -2.80
CA ARG A 539 5.60 76.76 -4.25
C ARG A 539 4.36 76.59 -5.12
N MET A 540 3.27 76.01 -4.61
CA MET A 540 2.00 75.89 -5.35
C MET A 540 1.09 77.11 -5.16
N THR A 541 1.35 77.93 -4.14
CA THR A 541 0.60 79.15 -3.85
C THR A 541 1.23 80.41 -4.45
N GLU A 542 2.48 80.30 -4.93
CA GLU A 542 3.16 81.27 -5.81
C GLU A 542 2.83 81.02 -7.28
#